data_AF-A0A9E2H5W4-F1
#
_entry.id   AF-A0A9E2H5W4-F1
#
_cell.length_a   1.000
_cell.length_b   1.000
_cell.length_c   1.000
_cell.angle_alpha   90.00
_cell.angle_beta   90.00
_cell.angle_gamma   90.00
#
_symmetry.space_group_name_H-M   'P 1'
#
loop_
_entity.id
_entity.type
_entity.pdbx_description
1 polymer ?
#
loop_
_entity_poly.entity_id
_entity_poly.type
_entity_poly.pdbx_seq_one_letter_code
_entity_poly.pdbx_strand_id
1 'polypeptide(L)'
;TNLGKSYSRNYYGFDMQLYYDLPRLRGLPIIGGLSIKGEFITGQQPATATYNSFYYPTSSDPKLSLYSRNFNGWYINYIQNIGLYHQFILKYDVFDPNTDVKGSDIGIPGSNITTADIKYSTLGVGWVYHWDANVKFTLYYDIVKNEQVNTAATHSLANFTRDLKDNVLTMRMQYRF
;
A
#
# COMPACT_ATOMS: atom_id res chain seq x y z
N THR A 1 14.20 -26.85 -11.81
CA THR A 1 13.04 -27.33 -11.03
C THR A 1 13.26 -27.05 -9.55
N ASN A 2 12.26 -26.50 -8.86
CA ASN A 2 12.32 -26.13 -7.42
C ASN A 2 11.69 -27.19 -6.51
N LEU A 3 11.51 -28.42 -7.01
CA LEU A 3 10.91 -29.53 -6.28
C LEU A 3 11.76 -29.90 -5.06
N GLY A 4 11.17 -29.90 -3.87
CA GLY A 4 11.85 -30.23 -2.61
C GLY A 4 12.70 -29.11 -2.00
N LYS A 5 12.71 -27.90 -2.58
CA LYS A 5 13.41 -26.73 -2.01
C LYS A 5 12.50 -25.96 -1.05
N SER A 6 13.04 -25.57 0.09
CA SER A 6 12.39 -24.64 1.02
C SER A 6 12.68 -23.20 0.63
N TYR A 7 11.67 -22.34 0.69
CA TYR A 7 11.82 -20.90 0.49
C TYR A 7 11.89 -20.20 1.85
N SER A 8 12.86 -19.31 2.01
CA SER A 8 13.01 -18.51 3.23
C SER A 8 12.07 -17.30 3.19
N ARG A 9 11.65 -16.85 4.38
CA ARG A 9 10.84 -15.64 4.57
C ARG A 9 11.47 -14.81 5.67
N ASN A 10 12.07 -13.68 5.30
CA ASN A 10 12.80 -12.81 6.22
C ASN A 10 12.36 -11.38 6.00
N TYR A 11 11.80 -10.74 7.02
CA TYR A 11 11.31 -9.36 6.97
C TYR A 11 12.10 -8.51 7.96
N TYR A 12 12.44 -7.30 7.53
CA TYR A 12 13.08 -6.27 8.33
C TYR A 12 12.23 -5.02 8.23
N GLY A 13 12.06 -4.31 9.35
CA GLY A 13 11.19 -3.14 9.39
C GLY A 13 11.74 -2.04 10.29
N PHE A 14 11.34 -0.82 9.99
CA PHE A 14 11.60 0.38 10.77
C PHE A 14 10.31 1.19 10.88
N ASP A 15 9.95 1.59 12.10
CA ASP A 15 8.79 2.43 12.40
C ASP A 15 9.25 3.70 13.12
N MET A 16 8.63 4.83 12.78
CA MET A 16 8.85 6.11 13.45
C MET A 16 7.55 6.88 13.59
N GLN A 17 7.33 7.46 14.77
CA GLN A 17 6.16 8.28 15.06
C GLN A 17 6.57 9.55 15.80
N LEU A 18 6.15 10.69 15.28
CA LEU A 18 6.33 12.00 15.88
C LEU A 18 4.96 12.59 16.22
N TYR A 19 4.86 13.16 17.41
CA TYR A 19 3.67 13.85 17.91
C TYR A 19 4.04 15.27 18.32
N TYR A 20 3.23 16.25 17.93
CA TYR A 20 3.46 17.64 18.25
C TYR A 20 2.14 18.37 18.46
N ASP A 21 1.99 19.04 19.60
CA ASP A 21 0.82 19.87 19.84
C ASP A 21 1.10 21.29 19.36
N LEU A 22 0.37 21.73 18.33
CA LEU A 22 0.56 23.05 17.76
C LEU A 22 0.01 24.12 18.72
N PRO A 23 0.79 25.17 19.02
CA PRO A 23 0.35 26.22 19.92
C PRO A 23 -0.78 27.03 19.29
N ARG A 24 -1.69 27.50 20.15
CA ARG A 24 -2.83 28.34 19.74
C ARG A 24 -2.34 29.67 19.15
N LEU A 25 -2.57 29.89 17.86
CA LEU A 25 -2.41 31.19 17.23
C LEU A 25 -3.63 32.08 17.57
N ARG A 26 -3.38 33.32 18.00
CA ARG A 26 -4.45 34.29 18.33
C ARG A 26 -5.30 34.58 17.09
N GLY A 27 -6.61 34.35 17.21
CA GLY A 27 -7.59 34.62 16.16
C GLY A 27 -7.91 33.44 15.23
N LEU A 28 -7.27 32.28 15.39
CA LEU A 28 -7.56 31.06 14.61
C LEU A 28 -8.27 29.99 15.46
N PRO A 29 -8.99 29.04 14.83
CA PRO A 29 -9.47 27.83 15.51
C PRO A 29 -8.33 27.09 16.23
N ILE A 30 -8.65 26.33 17.27
CA ILE A 30 -7.65 25.53 18.00
C ILE A 30 -7.04 24.53 17.02
N ILE A 31 -5.78 24.75 16.64
CA ILE A 31 -4.99 23.80 15.86
C ILE A 31 -4.58 22.72 16.87
N GLY A 32 -5.18 21.54 16.77
CA GLY A 32 -4.95 20.44 17.70
C GLY A 32 -3.64 19.72 17.43
N GLY A 33 -3.48 18.55 18.05
CA GLY A 33 -2.30 17.72 17.89
C GLY A 33 -2.05 17.31 16.43
N LEU A 34 -0.78 17.38 16.05
CA LEU A 34 -0.19 16.87 14.82
C LEU A 34 0.47 15.52 15.13
N SER A 35 0.31 14.54 14.24
CA SER A 35 1.17 13.36 14.23
C SER A 35 1.70 13.06 12.84
N ILE A 36 2.98 12.70 12.76
CA ILE A 36 3.60 12.14 11.57
C ILE A 36 4.02 10.71 11.91
N LYS A 37 3.58 9.73 11.13
CA LYS A 37 3.91 8.32 11.33
C LYS A 37 4.44 7.73 10.04
N GLY A 38 5.45 6.89 10.10
CA GLY A 38 5.94 6.19 8.93
C GLY A 38 6.54 4.85 9.28
N GLU A 39 6.38 3.93 8.35
CA GLU A 39 6.93 2.59 8.44
C GLU A 39 7.61 2.26 7.12
N PHE A 40 8.73 1.55 7.19
CA PHE A 40 9.40 0.94 6.05
C PHE A 40 9.59 -0.55 6.37
N ILE A 41 9.24 -1.42 5.44
CA ILE A 41 9.40 -2.87 5.54
C ILE A 41 10.09 -3.35 4.27
N THR A 42 11.06 -4.25 4.42
CA THR A 42 11.74 -4.91 3.30
C THR A 42 12.02 -6.36 3.65
N GLY A 43 12.22 -7.18 2.63
CA GLY A 43 12.57 -8.57 2.87
C GLY A 43 12.39 -9.46 1.66
N GLN A 44 12.35 -10.75 1.94
CA GLN A 44 12.09 -11.77 0.95
C GLN A 44 10.81 -12.53 1.30
N GLN A 45 9.92 -12.71 0.33
CA GLN A 45 8.71 -13.50 0.50
C GLN A 45 8.47 -14.49 -0.65
N PRO A 46 8.08 -15.74 -0.34
CA PRO A 46 7.58 -16.66 -1.33
C PRO A 46 6.13 -16.30 -1.70
N ALA A 47 5.88 -16.20 -2.99
CA ALA A 47 4.58 -15.85 -3.55
C ALA A 47 4.35 -16.64 -4.87
N THR A 48 3.17 -16.52 -5.47
CA THR A 48 2.85 -17.25 -6.71
C THR A 48 3.04 -16.36 -7.94
N ALA A 49 2.90 -16.93 -9.14
CA ALA A 49 2.86 -16.17 -10.39
C ALA A 49 1.70 -15.14 -10.46
N THR A 50 0.66 -15.29 -9.65
CA THR A 50 -0.56 -14.45 -9.78
C THR A 50 -0.79 -13.55 -8.57
N TYR A 51 -0.27 -13.94 -7.41
CA TYR A 51 -0.43 -13.22 -6.16
C TYR A 51 0.93 -12.85 -5.58
N ASN A 52 1.02 -11.64 -5.04
CA ASN A 52 2.16 -11.15 -4.26
C ASN A 52 1.96 -11.33 -2.75
N SER A 53 0.89 -12.02 -2.35
CA SER A 53 0.59 -12.41 -0.96
C SER A 53 1.12 -13.80 -0.62
N PHE A 54 1.13 -14.11 0.67
CA PHE A 54 1.53 -15.40 1.21
C PHE A 54 0.82 -16.59 0.53
N TYR A 55 1.59 -17.63 0.22
CA TYR A 55 1.12 -18.87 -0.39
C TYR A 55 1.02 -20.02 0.62
N TYR A 56 -0.12 -20.73 0.65
CA TYR A 56 -0.27 -22.01 1.34
C TYR A 56 -0.09 -23.16 0.33
N PRO A 57 0.96 -24.00 0.46
CA PRO A 57 1.22 -25.10 -0.47
C PRO A 57 0.23 -26.24 -0.22
N THR A 58 -0.91 -26.22 -0.90
CA THR A 58 -1.90 -27.32 -0.83
C THR A 58 -2.16 -28.01 -2.16
N SER A 59 -1.55 -27.57 -3.27
CA SER A 59 -1.77 -28.22 -4.56
C SER A 59 -0.53 -28.26 -5.46
N SER A 60 -0.45 -29.35 -6.22
CA SER A 60 0.60 -29.68 -7.19
C SER A 60 0.38 -29.02 -8.56
N ASP A 61 -0.38 -27.92 -8.63
CA ASP A 61 -0.65 -27.23 -9.89
C ASP A 61 0.60 -26.44 -10.33
N PRO A 62 1.18 -26.70 -11.51
CA PRO A 62 2.32 -25.94 -12.03
C PRO A 62 2.04 -24.43 -12.19
N LYS A 63 0.77 -24.00 -12.23
CA LYS A 63 0.36 -22.58 -12.14
C LYS A 63 0.69 -21.93 -10.80
N LEU A 64 1.01 -22.74 -9.78
CA LEU A 64 1.44 -22.32 -8.45
C LEU A 64 2.96 -22.43 -8.31
N SER A 65 3.69 -22.22 -9.41
CA SER A 65 5.13 -22.00 -9.35
C SER A 65 5.44 -20.93 -8.30
N LEU A 66 6.31 -21.28 -7.35
CA LEU A 66 6.72 -20.41 -6.27
C LEU A 66 7.85 -19.48 -6.72
N TYR A 67 7.63 -18.19 -6.53
CA TYR A 67 8.58 -17.12 -6.81
C TYR A 67 9.05 -16.58 -5.47
N SER A 68 10.38 -16.52 -5.29
CA SER A 68 10.98 -15.81 -4.18
C SER A 68 11.27 -14.40 -4.65
N ARG A 69 10.61 -13.40 -4.08
CA ARG A 69 10.78 -12.00 -4.47
C ARG A 69 11.35 -11.20 -3.31
N ASN A 70 12.32 -10.35 -3.63
CA ASN A 70 12.71 -9.26 -2.74
C ASN A 70 11.64 -8.18 -2.85
N PHE A 71 11.05 -7.76 -1.74
CA PHE A 71 10.01 -6.75 -1.72
C PHE A 71 10.43 -5.61 -0.80
N ASN A 72 9.87 -4.44 -1.04
CA ASN A 72 9.83 -3.40 -0.02
C ASN A 72 8.48 -2.67 -0.06
N GLY A 73 8.20 -1.97 1.03
CA GLY A 73 7.06 -1.10 1.10
C GLY A 73 7.26 -0.09 2.21
N TRP A 74 6.64 1.06 2.05
CA TRP A 74 6.67 2.09 3.08
C TRP A 74 5.44 2.96 3.01
N TYR A 75 5.17 3.65 4.11
CA TYR A 75 4.19 4.71 4.13
C TYR A 75 4.64 5.87 5.00
N ILE A 76 4.06 7.02 4.73
CA ILE A 76 4.04 8.16 5.63
C ILE A 76 2.60 8.64 5.80
N ASN A 77 2.22 8.93 7.03
CA ASN A 77 0.93 9.46 7.43
C ASN A 77 1.14 10.79 8.13
N TYR A 78 0.50 11.83 7.62
CA TYR A 78 0.33 13.12 8.30
C TYR A 78 -1.12 13.20 8.81
N ILE A 79 -1.27 13.44 10.12
CA ILE A 79 -2.57 13.53 10.78
C ILE A 79 -2.63 14.85 11.52
N GLN A 80 -3.62 15.68 11.20
CA GLN A 80 -3.82 16.96 11.84
C GLN A 80 -5.21 17.02 12.47
N ASN A 81 -5.27 17.27 13.77
CA ASN A 81 -6.53 17.55 14.45
C ASN A 81 -6.83 19.05 14.41
N ILE A 82 -8.09 19.42 14.18
CA ILE A 82 -8.58 20.80 14.23
C ILE A 82 -9.76 20.82 15.20
N GLY A 83 -9.55 21.46 16.34
CA GLY A 83 -10.46 21.42 17.48
C GLY A 83 -10.69 19.99 17.98
N LEU A 84 -11.91 19.73 18.45
CA LEU A 84 -12.30 18.44 19.02
C LEU A 84 -12.98 17.51 18.01
N TYR A 85 -13.40 18.05 16.87
CA TYR A 85 -14.35 17.36 15.99
C TYR A 85 -13.77 16.95 14.65
N HIS A 86 -12.69 17.59 14.19
CA HIS A 86 -12.18 17.35 12.84
C HIS A 86 -10.76 16.81 12.88
N GLN A 87 -10.51 15.75 12.13
CA GLN A 87 -9.19 15.19 11.92
C GLN A 87 -8.99 14.98 10.42
N PHE A 88 -7.88 15.50 9.90
CA PHE A 88 -7.47 15.34 8.51
C PHE A 88 -6.31 14.36 8.45
N ILE A 89 -6.33 13.51 7.42
CA ILE A 89 -5.35 12.47 7.21
C ILE A 89 -4.83 12.63 5.78
N LEU A 90 -3.51 12.65 5.63
CA LEU A 90 -2.84 12.50 4.36
C LEU A 90 -1.90 11.30 4.48
N LYS A 91 -2.10 10.29 3.65
CA LYS A 91 -1.26 9.09 3.60
C LYS A 91 -0.65 8.98 2.22
N TYR A 92 0.65 8.72 2.17
CA TYR A 92 1.29 8.25 0.96
C TYR A 92 1.96 6.92 1.26
N ASP A 93 1.62 5.89 0.49
CA ASP A 93 2.22 4.57 0.59
C ASP A 93 2.70 4.05 -0.75
N VAL A 94 3.73 3.21 -0.70
CA VAL A 94 4.32 2.53 -1.84
C VAL A 94 4.54 1.08 -1.45
N PHE A 95 4.20 0.16 -2.34
CA PHE A 95 4.51 -1.25 -2.20
C PHE A 95 5.09 -1.79 -3.50
N ASP A 96 6.34 -2.24 -3.43
CA ASP A 96 7.06 -2.90 -4.50
C ASP A 96 7.20 -4.39 -4.17
N PRO A 97 6.40 -5.26 -4.82
CA PRO A 97 6.42 -6.70 -4.55
C PRO A 97 7.66 -7.40 -5.14
N ASN A 98 8.42 -6.75 -6.04
CA ASN A 98 9.61 -7.31 -6.65
C ASN A 98 10.64 -6.22 -7.01
N THR A 99 11.51 -5.88 -6.05
CA THR A 99 12.52 -4.83 -6.19
C THR A 99 13.61 -5.15 -7.21
N ASP A 100 13.69 -6.41 -7.67
CA ASP A 100 14.67 -6.85 -8.67
C ASP A 100 14.18 -6.59 -10.11
N VAL A 101 12.94 -6.13 -10.28
CA VAL A 101 12.27 -5.95 -11.56
C VAL A 101 11.82 -4.50 -11.70
N LYS A 102 11.99 -3.91 -12.89
CA LYS A 102 11.39 -2.61 -13.23
C LYS A 102 10.15 -2.82 -14.08
N GLY A 103 9.22 -1.86 -14.06
CA GLY A 103 8.04 -1.88 -14.93
C GLY A 103 8.35 -2.19 -16.40
N SER A 104 9.46 -1.66 -16.96
CA SER A 104 9.88 -1.93 -18.34
C SER A 104 10.22 -3.39 -18.64
N ASP A 105 10.54 -4.19 -17.61
CA ASP A 105 10.87 -5.60 -17.72
C ASP A 105 9.62 -6.49 -17.61
N ILE A 106 8.55 -5.93 -17.03
CA ILE A 106 7.23 -6.58 -16.91
C ILE A 106 6.54 -6.57 -18.27
N GLY A 107 6.11 -7.74 -18.75
CA GLY A 107 5.41 -7.89 -20.03
C GLY A 107 6.30 -8.24 -21.23
N ILE A 108 7.61 -8.40 -21.03
CA ILE A 108 8.51 -8.96 -22.04
C ILE A 108 8.18 -10.46 -22.25
N PRO A 109 7.90 -10.92 -23.49
CA PRO A 109 7.63 -12.33 -23.76
C PRO A 109 8.76 -13.26 -23.26
N GLY A 110 8.41 -14.27 -22.48
CA GLY A 110 9.37 -15.26 -21.96
C GLY A 110 10.11 -14.83 -20.68
N SER A 111 9.85 -13.65 -20.11
CA SER A 111 10.53 -13.21 -18.88
C SER A 111 10.04 -13.91 -17.60
N ASN A 112 8.89 -14.60 -17.64
CA ASN A 112 8.21 -15.17 -16.48
C ASN A 112 7.88 -14.15 -15.37
N ILE A 113 7.79 -12.87 -15.73
CA ILE A 113 7.38 -11.76 -14.87
C ILE A 113 5.89 -11.46 -15.12
N THR A 114 5.16 -11.17 -14.05
CA THR A 114 3.69 -11.23 -14.03
C THR A 114 3.08 -9.98 -13.40
N THR A 115 1.74 -9.93 -13.33
CA THR A 115 1.02 -8.85 -12.61
C THR A 115 1.37 -8.80 -11.12
N ALA A 116 1.84 -9.91 -10.54
CA ALA A 116 2.26 -9.97 -9.14
C ALA A 116 3.58 -9.20 -8.87
N ASP A 117 4.28 -8.77 -9.92
CA ASP A 117 5.55 -8.04 -9.84
C ASP A 117 5.36 -6.52 -9.96
N ILE A 118 4.13 -6.04 -10.18
CA ILE A 118 3.83 -4.62 -10.39
C ILE A 118 3.86 -3.87 -9.07
N LYS A 119 4.67 -2.80 -9.01
CA LYS A 119 4.67 -1.82 -7.91
C LYS A 119 3.44 -0.89 -7.97
N TYR A 120 2.91 -0.57 -6.79
CA TYR A 120 1.83 0.40 -6.62
C TYR A 120 2.24 1.51 -5.64
N SER A 121 1.64 2.68 -5.83
CA SER A 121 1.66 3.78 -4.87
C SER A 121 0.28 4.36 -4.68
N THR A 122 -0.07 4.75 -3.47
CA THR A 122 -1.39 5.29 -3.13
C THR A 122 -1.25 6.63 -2.41
N LEU A 123 -1.97 7.65 -2.88
CA LEU A 123 -2.19 8.89 -2.13
C LEU A 123 -3.61 8.88 -1.54
N GLY A 124 -3.68 8.73 -0.23
CA GLY A 124 -4.93 8.74 0.53
C GLY A 124 -5.20 10.09 1.17
N VAL A 125 -6.37 10.66 0.92
CA VAL A 125 -6.85 11.89 1.55
C VAL A 125 -8.08 11.59 2.38
N GLY A 126 -8.01 11.87 3.68
CA GLY A 126 -9.03 11.51 4.65
C GLY A 126 -9.51 12.69 5.48
N TRP A 127 -10.80 12.64 5.81
CA TRP A 127 -11.43 13.48 6.81
C TRP A 127 -12.24 12.61 7.77
N VAL A 128 -12.00 12.81 9.06
CA VAL A 128 -12.74 12.18 10.14
C VAL A 128 -13.49 13.27 10.90
N TYR A 129 -14.80 13.08 11.03
CA TYR A 129 -15.65 13.88 11.89
C TYR A 129 -16.00 13.08 13.14
N HIS A 130 -15.49 13.52 14.28
CA HIS A 130 -15.87 13.01 15.59
C HIS A 130 -17.17 13.70 16.00
N TRP A 131 -18.28 12.98 15.95
CA TRP A 131 -19.56 13.51 16.42
C TRP A 131 -19.55 13.60 17.95
N ASP A 132 -19.13 12.51 18.60
CA ASP A 132 -18.94 12.44 20.05
C ASP A 132 -17.88 11.35 20.39
N ALA A 133 -17.80 10.96 21.67
CA ALA A 133 -16.88 9.94 22.14
C ALA A 133 -17.17 8.53 21.60
N ASN A 134 -18.40 8.29 21.13
CA ASN A 134 -18.91 7.00 20.71
C ASN A 134 -19.06 6.90 19.18
N VAL A 135 -19.32 8.01 18.48
CA VAL A 135 -19.61 8.05 17.04
C VAL A 135 -18.56 8.89 16.29
N LYS A 136 -18.04 8.31 15.20
CA LYS A 136 -17.28 9.06 14.19
C LYS A 136 -17.67 8.69 12.77
N PHE A 137 -17.52 9.64 11.87
CA PHE A 137 -17.67 9.49 10.43
C PHE A 137 -16.31 9.66 9.76
N THR A 138 -16.05 8.91 8.69
CA THR A 138 -14.82 8.98 7.92
C THR A 138 -15.17 9.04 6.44
N LEU A 139 -14.65 10.05 5.77
CA LEU A 139 -14.60 10.16 4.32
C LEU A 139 -13.13 10.00 3.90
N TYR A 140 -12.85 9.08 3.01
CA TYR A 140 -11.48 8.79 2.58
C TYR A 140 -11.44 8.53 1.08
N TYR A 141 -10.47 9.11 0.38
CA TYR A 141 -10.29 8.92 -1.04
C TYR A 141 -8.88 8.45 -1.34
N ASP A 142 -8.76 7.26 -1.91
CA ASP A 142 -7.51 6.63 -2.32
C ASP A 142 -7.28 6.88 -3.81
N ILE A 143 -6.20 7.59 -4.11
CA ILE A 143 -5.69 7.76 -5.48
C ILE A 143 -4.63 6.69 -5.69
N VAL A 144 -5.03 5.59 -6.34
CA VAL A 144 -4.17 4.43 -6.59
C VAL A 144 -3.43 4.65 -7.90
N LYS A 145 -2.14 4.32 -7.93
CA LYS A 145 -1.30 4.41 -9.11
C LYS A 145 -0.45 3.16 -9.27
N ASN A 146 -0.53 2.51 -10.43
CA ASN A 146 0.38 1.44 -10.78
C ASN A 146 1.61 1.97 -11.53
N GLU A 147 2.74 1.29 -11.42
CA GLU A 147 3.83 1.52 -12.36
C GLU A 147 3.44 1.07 -13.78
N GLN A 148 4.01 1.73 -14.79
CA GLN A 148 3.75 1.39 -16.19
C GLN A 148 4.63 0.23 -16.62
N VAL A 149 3.98 -0.81 -17.15
CA VAL A 149 4.69 -1.98 -17.69
C VAL A 149 5.13 -1.75 -19.14
N ASN A 150 5.93 -2.67 -19.68
CA ASN A 150 6.39 -2.61 -21.07
C ASN A 150 5.23 -2.45 -22.06
N THR A 151 5.38 -1.61 -23.09
CA THR A 151 4.34 -1.38 -24.11
C THR A 151 4.02 -2.62 -24.96
N ALA A 152 4.94 -3.59 -25.02
CA ALA A 152 4.72 -4.88 -25.66
C ALA A 152 3.94 -5.88 -24.78
N ALA A 153 3.55 -5.48 -23.56
CA ALA A 153 2.76 -6.31 -22.66
C ALA A 153 1.44 -6.75 -23.33
N THR A 154 1.09 -8.02 -23.13
CA THR A 154 -0.14 -8.61 -23.67
C THR A 154 -1.03 -9.14 -22.55
N HIS A 155 -2.25 -9.54 -22.89
CA HIS A 155 -3.20 -10.16 -21.95
C HIS A 155 -3.47 -9.27 -20.72
N SER A 156 -3.44 -9.83 -19.51
CA SER A 156 -3.70 -9.11 -18.26
C SER A 156 -2.75 -7.94 -18.02
N LEU A 157 -1.52 -8.01 -18.54
CA LEU A 157 -0.51 -6.95 -18.38
C LEU A 157 -0.74 -5.76 -19.32
N ALA A 158 -1.48 -5.93 -20.42
CA ALA A 158 -1.72 -4.84 -21.38
C ALA A 158 -2.43 -3.64 -20.74
N ASN A 159 -3.29 -3.90 -19.74
CA ASN A 159 -4.01 -2.85 -19.01
C ASN A 159 -3.08 -1.95 -18.19
N PHE A 160 -1.92 -2.46 -17.80
CA PHE A 160 -0.92 -1.76 -16.96
C PHE A 160 0.14 -1.01 -17.78
N THR A 161 0.03 -0.98 -19.11
CA THR A 161 0.85 -0.10 -19.97
C THR A 161 0.61 1.38 -19.69
N ARG A 162 -0.46 1.67 -18.94
CA ARG A 162 -0.84 2.96 -18.39
C ARG A 162 -1.35 2.76 -16.97
N ASP A 163 -1.58 3.88 -16.32
CA ASP A 163 -2.22 3.93 -15.01
C ASP A 163 -3.69 3.48 -15.12
N LEU A 164 -4.11 2.62 -14.21
CA LEU A 164 -5.50 2.20 -14.06
C LEU A 164 -6.32 3.32 -13.43
N LYS A 165 -7.61 3.35 -13.75
CA LYS A 165 -8.56 4.32 -13.19
C LYS A 165 -9.39 3.63 -12.10
N ASP A 166 -8.73 3.23 -11.03
CA ASP A 166 -9.26 2.37 -9.95
C ASP A 166 -9.21 3.05 -8.57
N ASN A 167 -9.24 4.38 -8.54
CA ASN A 167 -9.38 5.15 -7.31
C ASN A 167 -10.63 4.74 -6.51
N VAL A 168 -10.52 4.79 -5.18
CA VAL A 168 -11.57 4.31 -4.27
C VAL A 168 -12.06 5.44 -3.36
N LEU A 169 -13.37 5.63 -3.30
CA LEU A 169 -14.02 6.48 -2.28
C LEU A 169 -14.61 5.60 -1.18
N THR A 170 -14.18 5.85 0.06
CA THR A 170 -14.70 5.19 1.25
C THR A 170 -15.48 6.18 2.11
N MET A 171 -16.72 5.81 2.44
CA MET A 171 -17.51 6.46 3.49
C MET A 171 -17.77 5.45 4.61
N ARG A 172 -17.50 5.83 5.85
CA ARG A 172 -17.66 4.95 7.01
C ARG A 172 -18.27 5.70 8.18
N MET A 173 -19.20 5.06 8.87
CA MET A 173 -19.64 5.42 10.21
C MET A 173 -19.16 4.33 11.18
N GLN A 174 -18.59 4.74 12.30
CA GLN A 174 -18.14 3.83 13.36
C GLN A 174 -18.80 4.25 14.66
N TYR A 175 -19.45 3.29 15.33
CA TYR A 175 -19.97 3.42 16.68
C TYR A 175 -19.18 2.52 17.64
N ARG A 176 -18.83 3.04 18.82
CA ARG A 176 -18.15 2.33 19.91
C ARG A 176 -18.94 2.50 21.22
N PHE A 177 -19.17 1.40 21.92
CA PHE A 177 -19.78 1.33 23.25
C PHE A 177 -18.75 0.98 24.32
#